data_AF-A0A194XPB1-F1
#
_entry.id   AF-A0A194XPB1-F1
#
_cell.length_a   1.000
_cell.length_b   1.000
_cell.length_c   1.000
_cell.angle_alpha   90.00
_cell.angle_beta   90.00
_cell.angle_gamma   90.00
#
_symmetry.space_group_name_H-M   'P 1'
#
loop_
_entity.id
_entity.type
_entity.pdbx_description
1 polymer ?
#
loop_
_entity_poly.entity_id
_entity_poly.type
_entity_poly.pdbx_seq_one_letter_code
_entity_poly.pdbx_strand_id
1 'polypeptide(L)'
;MSRILKFFFSKPIANTGSTARDHLANERTFLSWTRTGLGFVALGVALAKLDALEALSPTLKHGHGDLHIPAAALVGSGSGCLTYGTLRYFNTLNLLQRGLYRPNIAGVALVAVTAGVVCAGGMMMIVSQEKHLRK
;
A
#
# COMPACT_ATOMS: atom_id res chain seq x y z
N MET A 1 -20.87 7.63 19.56
CA MET A 1 -20.19 6.90 18.46
C MET A 1 -19.50 7.89 17.53
N SER A 2 -18.20 7.66 17.31
CA SER A 2 -17.14 8.66 17.17
C SER A 2 -17.19 9.56 15.91
N ARG A 3 -16.94 10.86 16.11
CA ARG A 3 -16.80 11.90 15.06
C ARG A 3 -15.74 11.55 13.99
N ILE A 4 -14.76 10.74 14.35
CA ILE A 4 -13.66 10.31 13.46
C ILE A 4 -14.17 9.46 12.30
N LEU A 5 -15.12 8.54 12.54
CA LEU A 5 -15.71 7.71 11.48
C LEU A 5 -16.50 8.54 10.46
N LYS A 6 -17.15 9.63 10.89
CA LYS A 6 -17.92 10.50 9.98
C LYS A 6 -17.04 11.29 9.00
N PHE A 7 -15.77 11.55 9.34
CA PHE A 7 -14.82 12.24 8.46
C PHE A 7 -14.40 11.35 7.27
N PHE A 8 -14.30 10.04 7.50
CA PHE A 8 -13.87 9.09 6.48
C PHE A 8 -14.94 8.78 5.42
N PHE A 9 -16.21 9.09 5.70
CA PHE A 9 -17.33 8.85 4.79
C PHE A 9 -17.88 10.16 4.23
N SER A 10 -17.42 10.52 3.02
CA SER A 10 -18.06 11.59 2.25
C SER A 10 -19.44 11.16 1.76
N LYS A 11 -20.39 12.09 1.79
CA LYS A 11 -21.69 11.89 1.14
C LYS A 11 -21.48 11.74 -0.38
N PRO A 12 -22.22 10.83 -1.05
CA PRO A 12 -22.21 10.81 -2.50
C PRO A 12 -22.67 12.16 -3.06
N ILE A 13 -21.93 12.66 -4.03
CA ILE A 13 -22.27 13.86 -4.79
C ILE A 13 -22.76 13.45 -6.18
N ALA A 14 -23.62 14.26 -6.80
CA ALA A 14 -24.10 14.00 -8.16
C ALA A 14 -22.94 14.10 -9.15
N ASN A 15 -22.83 13.13 -10.06
CA ASN A 15 -21.87 13.19 -11.15
C ASN A 15 -22.45 14.04 -12.30
N THR A 16 -22.08 15.32 -12.33
CA THR A 16 -22.50 16.26 -13.39
C THR A 16 -21.55 16.25 -14.60
N GLY A 17 -20.49 15.44 -14.57
CA GLY A 17 -19.46 15.36 -15.60
C GLY A 17 -19.67 14.21 -16.58
N SER A 18 -18.64 13.95 -17.40
CA SER A 18 -18.63 12.80 -18.31
C SER A 18 -18.34 11.51 -17.55
N THR A 19 -19.35 10.66 -17.41
CA THR A 19 -19.23 9.34 -16.77
C THR A 19 -18.15 8.48 -17.42
N ALA A 20 -18.04 8.50 -18.75
CA ALA A 20 -17.02 7.73 -19.50
C ALA A 20 -15.59 8.14 -19.11
N ARG A 21 -15.34 9.43 -18.92
CA ARG A 21 -14.04 9.93 -18.43
C ARG A 21 -13.72 9.42 -17.03
N ASP A 22 -14.72 9.39 -16.16
CA ASP A 22 -14.55 8.96 -14.78
C ASP A 22 -14.34 7.45 -14.67
N HIS A 23 -14.96 6.65 -15.55
CA HIS A 23 -14.65 5.22 -15.69
C HIS A 23 -13.19 4.99 -16.07
N LEU A 24 -12.70 5.67 -17.10
CA LEU A 24 -11.30 5.55 -17.53
C LEU A 24 -10.31 6.00 -16.44
N ALA A 25 -10.67 7.04 -15.67
CA ALA A 25 -9.86 7.48 -14.54
C ALA A 25 -9.83 6.43 -13.40
N ASN A 26 -10.97 5.76 -13.14
CA ASN A 26 -11.05 4.69 -12.15
C ASN A 26 -10.21 3.47 -12.57
N GLU A 27 -10.27 3.08 -13.84
CA GLU A 27 -9.43 2.01 -14.41
C GLU A 27 -7.94 2.32 -14.28
N ARG A 28 -7.51 3.54 -14.65
CA ARG A 28 -6.11 3.97 -14.50
C ARG A 28 -5.64 3.88 -13.04
N THR A 29 -6.49 4.29 -12.12
CA THR A 29 -6.18 4.23 -10.69
C THR A 29 -6.07 2.78 -10.24
N PHE A 30 -6.99 1.90 -10.67
CA PHE A 30 -6.94 0.47 -10.40
C PHE A 30 -5.64 -0.18 -10.92
N LEU A 31 -5.27 0.07 -12.18
CA LEU A 31 -4.04 -0.47 -12.76
C LEU A 31 -2.77 0.01 -12.02
N SER A 32 -2.80 1.24 -11.50
CA SER A 32 -1.71 1.78 -10.68
C SER A 32 -1.59 1.02 -9.35
N TRP A 33 -2.72 0.77 -8.66
CA TRP A 33 -2.78 -0.04 -7.44
C TRP A 33 -2.32 -1.49 -7.69
N THR A 34 -2.69 -2.06 -8.84
CA THR A 34 -2.28 -3.41 -9.23
C THR A 34 -0.78 -3.50 -9.45
N ARG A 35 -0.20 -2.52 -10.16
CA ARG A 35 1.26 -2.45 -10.39
C ARG A 35 2.03 -2.39 -9.09
N THR A 36 1.66 -1.49 -8.17
CA THR A 36 2.35 -1.34 -6.89
C THR A 36 2.18 -2.59 -6.01
N GLY A 37 0.98 -3.17 -5.98
CA GLY A 37 0.70 -4.37 -5.20
C GLY A 37 1.49 -5.58 -5.68
N LEU A 38 1.55 -5.82 -6.99
CA LEU A 38 2.38 -6.87 -7.58
C LEU A 38 3.86 -6.65 -7.33
N GLY A 39 4.34 -5.40 -7.39
CA GLY A 39 5.73 -5.07 -7.07
C GLY A 39 6.12 -5.46 -5.63
N PHE A 40 5.25 -5.16 -4.66
CA PHE A 40 5.48 -5.57 -3.27
C PHE A 40 5.40 -7.08 -3.09
N VAL A 41 4.42 -7.77 -3.68
CA VAL A 41 4.35 -9.23 -3.60
C VAL A 41 5.62 -9.86 -4.20
N ALA A 42 6.06 -9.41 -5.38
CA ALA A 42 7.25 -9.93 -6.03
C ALA A 42 8.51 -9.71 -5.19
N LEU A 43 8.70 -8.52 -4.62
CA LEU A 43 9.84 -8.23 -3.76
C LEU A 43 9.78 -9.06 -2.45
N GLY A 44 8.59 -9.24 -1.87
CA GLY A 44 8.43 -10.06 -0.66
C GLY A 44 8.74 -11.54 -0.89
N VAL A 45 8.31 -12.08 -2.04
CA VAL A 45 8.68 -13.44 -2.46
C VAL A 45 10.18 -13.54 -2.72
N ALA A 46 10.80 -12.55 -3.35
CA ALA A 46 12.25 -12.55 -3.57
C ALA A 46 13.02 -12.58 -2.25
N LEU A 47 12.62 -11.79 -1.25
CA LEU A 47 13.23 -11.83 0.10
C LEU A 47 13.08 -13.20 0.77
N ALA A 48 11.89 -13.81 0.72
CA ALA A 48 11.70 -15.16 1.26
C ALA A 48 12.59 -16.22 0.58
N LYS A 49 12.88 -16.04 -0.71
CA LYS A 49 13.79 -16.94 -1.45
C LYS A 49 15.25 -16.72 -1.08
N LEU A 50 15.66 -15.49 -0.79
CA LEU A 50 17.02 -15.19 -0.30
C LEU A 50 17.26 -15.85 1.06
N ASP A 51 16.30 -15.76 1.98
CA ASP A 51 16.41 -16.41 3.31
C ASP A 51 16.55 -17.93 3.20
N ALA A 52 15.74 -18.55 2.33
CA ALA A 52 15.81 -19.98 2.07
C ALA A 52 17.17 -20.44 1.50
N LEU A 53 17.86 -19.57 0.75
CA LEU A 53 19.21 -19.84 0.24
C LEU A 53 20.28 -19.69 1.32
N GLU A 54 20.16 -18.68 2.18
CA GLU A 54 21.06 -18.50 3.33
C GLU A 54 20.94 -19.64 4.34
N ALA A 55 19.73 -20.16 4.55
CA ALA A 55 19.49 -21.32 5.41
C ALA A 55 20.20 -22.60 4.94
N LEU A 56 20.41 -22.74 3.63
CA LEU A 56 21.05 -23.91 3.02
C LEU A 56 22.59 -23.83 3.01
N SER A 57 23.15 -22.61 3.11
CA SER A 57 24.60 -22.37 3.09
C SER A 57 25.05 -21.65 4.36
N PRO A 58 25.46 -22.40 5.42
CA PRO A 58 25.89 -21.81 6.69
C PRO A 58 27.13 -20.90 6.57
N THR A 59 27.87 -20.99 5.47
CA THR A 59 29.03 -20.13 5.15
C THR A 59 28.63 -18.70 4.77
N LEU A 60 27.38 -18.48 4.34
CA LEU A 60 26.86 -17.17 3.93
C LEU A 60 26.08 -16.45 5.04
N LYS A 61 26.02 -17.01 6.25
CA LYS A 61 25.26 -16.51 7.41
C LYS A 61 25.84 -15.19 7.95
N HIS A 62 25.80 -14.13 7.15
CA HIS A 62 26.29 -12.79 7.45
C HIS A 62 25.30 -12.05 8.35
N GLY A 63 25.03 -12.53 9.57
CA GLY A 63 24.42 -11.75 10.66
C GLY A 63 23.12 -10.94 10.40
N HIS A 64 22.52 -11.04 9.21
CA HIS A 64 21.26 -10.40 8.88
C HIS A 64 20.17 -11.16 9.64
N GLY A 65 19.36 -10.43 10.42
CA GLY A 65 18.27 -11.02 11.17
C GLY A 65 17.24 -11.71 10.26
N ASP A 66 16.42 -12.57 10.85
CA ASP A 66 15.36 -13.35 10.18
C ASP A 66 14.58 -12.54 9.13
N LEU A 67 14.81 -12.84 7.85
CA LEU A 67 14.24 -12.09 6.72
C LEU A 67 12.78 -12.51 6.44
N HIS A 68 12.27 -13.52 7.14
CA HIS A 68 10.86 -13.92 7.05
C HIS A 68 9.90 -12.82 7.46
N ILE A 69 10.18 -12.07 8.53
CA ILE A 69 9.31 -10.97 9.01
C ILE A 69 9.13 -9.90 7.92
N PRO A 70 10.20 -9.29 7.35
CA PRO A 70 10.05 -8.29 6.31
C PRO A 70 9.50 -8.87 5.00
N ALA A 71 9.83 -10.12 4.64
CA ALA A 71 9.24 -10.79 3.47
C ALA A 71 7.72 -10.93 3.60
N ALA A 72 7.25 -11.45 4.73
CA ALA A 72 5.82 -11.61 5.02
C ALA A 72 5.09 -10.27 5.09
N ALA A 73 5.70 -9.24 5.70
CA ALA A 73 5.15 -7.89 5.74
C ALA A 73 4.98 -7.31 4.32
N LEU A 74 5.91 -7.59 3.42
CA LEU A 74 5.89 -7.06 2.07
C LEU A 74 4.87 -7.79 1.18
N VAL A 75 4.78 -9.12 1.29
CA VAL A 75 3.70 -9.89 0.63
C VAL A 75 2.33 -9.47 1.17
N GLY A 76 2.20 -9.30 2.48
CA GLY A 76 0.96 -8.87 3.13
C GLY A 76 0.52 -7.48 2.68
N SER A 77 1.45 -6.51 2.64
CA SER A 77 1.16 -5.15 2.16
C SER A 77 0.80 -5.11 0.67
N GLY A 78 1.50 -5.88 -0.17
CA GLY A 78 1.17 -6.02 -1.59
C GLY A 78 -0.19 -6.67 -1.85
N SER A 79 -0.53 -7.71 -1.07
CA SER A 79 -1.85 -8.36 -1.12
C SER A 79 -2.95 -7.39 -0.67
N GLY A 80 -2.73 -6.66 0.44
CA GLY A 80 -3.66 -5.65 0.92
C GLY A 80 -3.87 -4.52 -0.09
N CYS A 81 -2.82 -4.09 -0.78
CA CYS A 81 -2.85 -3.12 -1.88
C CYS A 81 -3.74 -3.59 -3.04
N LEU A 82 -3.62 -4.86 -3.46
CA LEU A 82 -4.45 -5.47 -4.52
C LEU A 82 -5.92 -5.59 -4.11
N THR A 83 -6.19 -6.09 -2.90
CA THR A 83 -7.55 -6.21 -2.37
C THR A 83 -8.20 -4.83 -2.27
N TYR A 84 -7.48 -3.84 -1.73
CA TYR A 84 -7.96 -2.48 -1.61
C TYR A 84 -8.27 -1.84 -2.98
N GLY A 85 -7.35 -1.95 -3.93
CA GLY A 85 -7.54 -1.43 -5.29
C GLY A 85 -8.77 -2.02 -5.97
N THR A 86 -8.98 -3.33 -5.81
CA THR A 86 -10.14 -4.07 -6.36
C THR A 86 -11.46 -3.61 -5.73
N LEU A 87 -11.53 -3.56 -4.39
CA LEU A 87 -12.73 -3.11 -3.68
C LEU A 87 -13.08 -1.65 -4.03
N ARG A 88 -12.06 -0.78 -4.09
CA ARG A 88 -12.22 0.61 -4.51
C ARG A 88 -12.79 0.71 -5.94
N TYR A 89 -12.25 -0.08 -6.87
CA TYR A 89 -12.66 -0.08 -8.27
C TYR A 89 -14.15 -0.39 -8.41
N PHE A 90 -14.61 -1.51 -7.83
CA PHE A 90 -16.01 -1.92 -7.91
C PHE A 90 -16.95 -0.97 -7.15
N ASN A 91 -16.55 -0.42 -6.00
CA ASN A 91 -17.36 0.56 -5.29
C ASN A 91 -17.56 1.83 -6.11
N THR A 92 -16.51 2.32 -6.76
CA THR A 92 -16.58 3.53 -7.61
C THR A 92 -17.39 3.24 -8.87
N LEU A 93 -17.21 2.07 -9.48
CA LEU A 93 -17.97 1.62 -10.65
C LEU A 93 -19.49 1.63 -10.39
N ASN A 94 -19.92 1.02 -9.29
CA ASN A 94 -21.33 0.96 -8.89
C ASN A 94 -21.92 2.34 -8.60
N LEU A 95 -21.12 3.27 -8.06
CA LEU A 95 -21.58 4.64 -7.80
C LEU A 95 -21.73 5.43 -9.10
N LEU A 96 -20.75 5.32 -10.02
CA LEU A 96 -20.79 6.00 -11.31
C LEU A 96 -21.99 5.55 -12.16
N GLN A 97 -22.35 4.26 -12.12
CA GLN A 97 -23.56 3.73 -12.75
C GLN A 97 -24.86 4.34 -12.21
N ARG A 98 -24.86 4.78 -10.94
CA ARG A 98 -26.00 5.46 -10.31
C ARG A 98 -25.98 6.98 -10.54
N GLY A 99 -25.06 7.50 -11.35
CA GLY A 99 -24.86 8.94 -11.54
C GLY A 99 -24.32 9.64 -10.29
N LEU A 100 -23.68 8.89 -9.38
CA LEU A 100 -23.14 9.40 -8.12
C LEU A 100 -21.62 9.20 -8.07
N TYR A 101 -20.94 10.05 -7.31
CA TYR A 101 -19.52 9.92 -7.03
C TYR A 101 -19.27 10.10 -5.54
N ARG A 102 -18.44 9.24 -4.93
CA ARG A 102 -17.96 9.43 -3.55
C ARG A 102 -16.47 9.74 -3.56
N PRO A 103 -16.05 10.92 -3.08
CA PRO A 103 -14.66 11.21 -2.82
C PRO A 103 -14.06 10.19 -1.85
N ASN A 104 -12.95 9.57 -2.22
CA ASN A 104 -12.30 8.53 -1.43
C ASN A 104 -11.34 9.14 -0.38
N ILE A 105 -11.91 9.82 0.61
CA ILE A 105 -11.13 10.49 1.67
C ILE A 105 -10.39 9.46 2.55
N ALA A 106 -11.05 8.35 2.89
CA ALA A 106 -10.45 7.29 3.71
C ALA A 106 -9.22 6.67 3.06
N GLY A 107 -9.28 6.40 1.76
CA GLY A 107 -8.15 5.90 1.00
C GLY A 107 -6.97 6.85 0.99
N VAL A 108 -7.21 8.12 0.66
CA VAL A 108 -6.16 9.13 0.59
C VAL A 108 -5.54 9.35 1.97
N ALA A 109 -6.34 9.40 3.03
CA ALA A 109 -5.85 9.55 4.39
C ALA A 109 -5.00 8.34 4.83
N LEU A 110 -5.45 7.11 4.55
CA LEU A 110 -4.69 5.90 4.86
C LEU A 110 -3.32 5.92 4.19
N VAL A 111 -3.26 6.26 2.90
CA VAL A 111 -2.01 6.32 2.13
C VAL A 111 -1.09 7.43 2.63
N ALA A 112 -1.64 8.60 2.96
CA ALA A 112 -0.86 9.70 3.51
C ALA A 112 -0.24 9.33 4.86
N VAL A 113 -0.99 8.64 5.73
CA VAL A 113 -0.50 8.17 7.03
C VAL A 113 0.58 7.11 6.86
N THR A 114 0.35 6.09 6.02
CA THR A 114 1.35 5.04 5.80
C THR A 114 2.63 5.59 5.18
N ALA A 115 2.53 6.48 4.20
CA ALA A 115 3.68 7.16 3.61
C ALA A 115 4.45 7.98 4.65
N GLY A 116 3.75 8.75 5.49
CA GLY A 116 4.35 9.53 6.57
C GLY A 116 5.11 8.65 7.58
N VAL A 117 4.52 7.52 7.99
CA VAL A 117 5.16 6.56 8.90
C VAL A 117 6.42 5.95 8.28
N VAL A 118 6.36 5.55 7.00
CA VAL A 118 7.52 4.97 6.29
C VAL A 118 8.65 5.99 6.15
N CYS A 119 8.34 7.22 5.75
CA CYS A 119 9.33 8.29 5.63
C CYS A 119 9.98 8.62 6.99
N ALA A 120 9.18 8.75 8.05
CA ALA A 120 9.69 9.00 9.40
C ALA A 120 10.57 7.85 9.91
N GLY A 121 10.14 6.61 9.70
CA GLY A 121 10.92 5.42 10.04
C GLY A 121 12.27 5.36 9.29
N GLY A 122 12.26 5.68 7.99
CA GLY A 122 13.47 5.76 7.17
C GLY A 122 14.45 6.84 7.68
N MET A 123 13.96 8.04 8.00
CA MET A 123 14.79 9.09 8.58
C MET A 123 15.39 8.68 9.93
N MET A 124 14.59 8.05 10.80
CA MET A 124 15.04 7.56 12.11
C MET A 124 16.13 6.50 11.99
N MET A 125 16.00 5.58 11.02
CA MET A 125 17.03 4.58 10.71
C MET A 125 18.33 5.24 10.28
N ILE A 126 18.29 6.19 9.34
CA ILE A 126 19.47 6.90 8.84
C ILE A 126 20.20 7.63 9.99
N VAL A 127 19.45 8.37 10.81
CA VAL A 127 20.02 9.09 11.96
C VAL A 127 20.61 8.13 13.00
N SER A 128 20.01 6.95 13.19
CA SER A 128 20.56 5.92 14.09
C SER A 128 21.91 5.37 13.59
N GLN A 129 22.02 5.14 12.27
CA GLN A 129 23.27 4.67 11.65
C GLN A 129 24.41 5.70 11.78
N GLU A 130 24.13 6.98 11.55
CA GLU A 130 25.13 8.05 11.73
C GLU A 130 25.67 8.13 13.16
N LYS A 131 24.81 7.88 14.16
CA LYS A 131 25.23 7.86 15.57
C LYS A 131 26.10 6.65 15.91
N HIS A 132 25.86 5.51 15.27
CA HIS A 132 26.69 4.31 15.44
C HIS A 132 28.08 4.47 14.81
N LEU A 133 28.20 5.18 13.67
CA LEU A 133 29.47 5.45 12.99
C LEU A 133 30.37 6.50 13.68
N ARG A 134 29.81 7.33 14.57
CA ARG A 134 30.55 8.37 15.31
C ARG A 134 31.11 7.90 16.66
N LYS A 135 30.83 6.67 17.09
CA LYS A 135 31.44 6.05 18.28
C LYS A 135 32.59 5.15 17.87
#